data_AF-A0A1H1RWB8-F1
#
_entry.id   AF-A0A1H1RWB8-F1
#
_cell.length_a   1.000
_cell.length_b   1.000
_cell.length_c   1.000
_cell.angle_alpha   90.00
_cell.angle_beta   90.00
_cell.angle_gamma   90.00
#
_symmetry.space_group_name_H-M   'P 1'
#
loop_
_entity.id
_entity.type
_entity.pdbx_description
1 polymer ?
#
loop_
_entity_poly.entity_id
_entity_poly.type
_entity_poly.pdbx_seq_one_letter_code
_entity_poly.pdbx_strand_id
1 'polypeptide(L)'
;MHLGDRYLKRTEAGWSELQKLEPPTVSNDSMYIMRLSSSTNGTYYFDTYKENDSTFPIRYSRLIDGKHEEPIALPKEINTGTFLSHPFIAPDESYLLYDAQREDGFGDSDIYISFKHKDGNWGEGINLGDKINTNAWEASASITPDGKYLFFSRNVGSDDFENVDIFWVDAQIIESIRPKN
;
A
#
# COMPACT_ATOMS: atom_id res chain seq x y z
N MET A 1 8.57 2.13 13.19
CA MET A 1 8.65 1.22 12.04
C MET A 1 7.66 0.11 12.26
N HIS A 2 6.79 -0.16 11.29
CA HIS A 2 5.79 -1.23 11.35
C HIS A 2 6.20 -2.37 10.41
N LEU A 3 5.98 -3.61 10.81
CA LEU A 3 6.09 -4.81 9.98
C LEU A 3 4.95 -5.76 10.36
N GLY A 4 4.00 -5.97 9.45
CA GLY A 4 2.76 -6.67 9.74
C GLY A 4 2.04 -6.07 10.95
N ASP A 5 1.83 -6.89 11.97
CA ASP A 5 1.17 -6.50 13.22
C ASP A 5 2.12 -6.05 14.33
N ARG A 6 3.38 -5.76 14.02
CA ARG A 6 4.41 -5.40 15.00
C ARG A 6 5.06 -4.07 14.69
N TYR A 7 5.61 -3.42 15.70
CA TYR A 7 6.30 -2.16 15.52
C TYR A 7 7.39 -1.89 16.55
N LEU A 8 8.30 -0.99 16.17
CA LEU A 8 9.36 -0.43 17.01
C LEU A 8 9.21 1.10 17.03
N LYS A 9 9.29 1.70 18.22
CA LYS A 9 9.33 3.16 18.40
C LYS A 9 10.77 3.63 18.41
N ARG A 10 11.07 4.71 17.68
CA ARG A 10 12.35 5.41 17.82
C ARG A 10 12.27 6.35 19.02
N THR A 11 13.21 6.22 19.94
CA THR A 11 13.37 7.04 21.14
C THR A 11 14.71 7.76 21.08
N GLU A 12 14.96 8.68 22.01
CA GLU A 12 16.26 9.35 22.13
C GLU A 12 17.42 8.36 22.40
N ALA A 13 17.12 7.23 23.05
CA ALA A 13 18.10 6.20 23.39
C ALA A 13 18.27 5.10 22.32
N GLY A 14 17.52 5.16 21.21
CA GLY A 14 17.52 4.13 20.17
C GLY A 14 16.13 3.57 19.90
N TRP A 15 16.05 2.34 19.39
CA TRP A 15 14.77 1.67 19.14
C TRP A 15 14.23 1.02 20.42
N SER A 16 12.91 1.05 20.61
CA SER A 16 12.22 0.31 21.68
C SER A 16 12.35 -1.20 21.49
N GLU A 17 11.87 -1.97 22.46
CA GLU A 17 11.54 -3.38 22.23
C GLU A 17 10.40 -3.53 21.22
N LEU A 18 10.29 -4.72 20.62
CA LEU A 18 9.26 -5.08 19.65
C LEU A 18 7.89 -5.08 20.33
N GLN A 19 6.99 -4.25 19.84
CA GLN A 19 5.61 -4.13 20.33
C GLN A 19 4.65 -4.72 19.29
N LYS A 20 3.48 -5.17 19.75
CA LYS A 20 2.39 -5.65 18.89
C LYS A 20 1.34 -4.56 18.74
N LEU A 21 0.67 -4.50 17.60
CA LEU A 21 -0.55 -3.72 17.46
C LEU A 21 -1.59 -4.27 18.43
N GLU A 22 -2.26 -3.37 19.14
CA GLU A 22 -3.35 -3.72 20.04
C GLU A 22 -4.67 -3.79 19.24
N PRO A 23 -5.68 -4.52 19.74
CA PRO A 23 -7.01 -4.52 19.15
C PRO A 23 -7.51 -3.09 18.92
N PRO A 24 -8.19 -2.84 17.80
CA PRO A 24 -8.73 -3.81 16.85
C PRO A 24 -7.80 -4.14 15.66
N THR A 25 -6.59 -3.61 15.64
CA THR A 25 -5.66 -3.74 14.49
C THR A 25 -4.79 -5.01 14.59
N VAL A 26 -5.35 -6.09 15.13
CA VAL A 26 -4.61 -7.32 15.40
C VAL A 26 -4.77 -8.28 14.23
N SER A 27 -3.63 -8.70 13.68
CA SER A 27 -3.59 -9.93 12.89
C SER A 27 -3.98 -11.09 13.80
N ASN A 28 -5.12 -11.72 13.51
CA ASN A 28 -5.58 -12.93 14.18
C ASN A 28 -5.41 -14.12 13.24
N ASP A 29 -5.68 -15.34 13.74
CA ASP A 29 -5.50 -16.59 12.98
C ASP A 29 -6.30 -16.63 11.66
N SER A 30 -7.19 -15.66 11.42
CA SER A 30 -8.00 -15.51 10.20
C SER A 30 -7.62 -14.32 9.31
N MET A 31 -6.65 -13.48 9.69
CA MET A 31 -6.31 -12.24 8.99
C MET A 31 -4.86 -11.82 9.26
N TYR A 32 -3.99 -11.89 8.24
CA TYR A 32 -2.59 -11.51 8.31
C TYR A 32 -2.33 -10.18 7.61
N ILE A 33 -1.53 -9.31 8.23
CA ILE A 33 -1.11 -8.05 7.62
C ILE A 33 0.27 -8.26 7.02
N MET A 34 0.43 -8.04 5.72
CA MET A 34 1.74 -8.11 5.05
C MET A 34 2.43 -6.74 5.11
N ARG A 35 1.72 -5.68 4.76
CA ARG A 35 2.22 -4.30 4.86
C ARG A 35 1.22 -3.38 5.53
N LEU A 36 1.76 -2.47 6.32
CA LEU A 36 1.04 -1.36 6.92
C LEU A 36 1.75 -0.05 6.61
N SER A 37 0.99 0.94 6.14
CA SER A 37 1.41 2.33 6.04
C SER A 37 0.48 3.21 6.90
N SER A 38 0.99 4.37 7.30
CA SER A 38 0.28 5.29 8.21
C SER A 38 0.28 6.71 7.66
N SER A 39 -0.85 7.40 7.73
CA SER A 39 -0.95 8.83 7.41
C SER A 39 -0.51 9.71 8.59
N THR A 40 -0.37 11.03 8.38
CA THR A 40 -0.10 11.98 9.47
C THR A 40 -1.26 12.12 10.45
N ASN A 41 -2.47 11.71 10.04
CA ASN A 41 -3.64 11.64 10.93
C ASN A 41 -3.59 10.39 11.84
N GLY A 42 -2.59 9.52 11.68
CA GLY A 42 -2.46 8.28 12.42
C GLY A 42 -3.38 7.16 11.89
N THR A 43 -4.05 7.37 10.75
CA THR A 43 -4.84 6.33 10.08
C THR A 43 -3.89 5.27 9.54
N TYR A 44 -4.15 4.01 9.84
CA TYR A 44 -3.45 2.88 9.23
C TYR A 44 -4.16 2.44 7.96
N TYR A 45 -3.37 2.10 6.95
CA TYR A 45 -3.80 1.47 5.70
C TYR A 45 -2.96 0.21 5.51
N PHE A 46 -3.61 -0.93 5.31
CA PHE A 46 -2.94 -2.22 5.29
C PHE A 46 -3.68 -3.25 4.46
N ASP A 47 -2.94 -4.19 3.88
CA ASP A 47 -3.50 -5.36 3.22
C ASP A 47 -3.91 -6.42 4.26
N THR A 48 -4.83 -7.30 3.85
CA THR A 48 -5.24 -8.42 4.70
C THR A 48 -5.24 -9.72 3.93
N TYR A 49 -4.24 -10.57 4.20
CA TYR A 49 -4.18 -11.93 3.72
C TYR A 49 -5.10 -12.83 4.57
N LYS A 50 -5.91 -13.64 3.89
CA LYS A 50 -6.64 -14.74 4.50
C LYS A 50 -6.45 -15.99 3.64
N GLU A 51 -6.22 -17.11 4.29
CA GLU A 51 -6.05 -18.39 3.59
C GLU A 51 -7.27 -18.67 2.70
N ASN A 52 -7.02 -19.07 1.45
CA ASN A 52 -8.03 -19.32 0.41
C ASN A 52 -8.85 -18.09 -0.04
N ASP A 53 -8.41 -16.87 0.28
CA ASP A 53 -8.99 -15.63 -0.25
C ASP A 53 -7.91 -14.87 -1.03
N SER A 54 -7.86 -15.04 -2.35
CA SER A 54 -6.85 -14.40 -3.21
C SER A 54 -7.10 -12.91 -3.45
N THR A 55 -8.13 -12.30 -2.86
CA THR A 55 -8.41 -10.87 -3.07
C THR A 55 -7.45 -9.99 -2.28
N PHE A 56 -7.14 -10.37 -1.04
CA PHE A 56 -6.31 -9.62 -0.09
C PHE A 56 -6.77 -8.17 0.11
N PRO A 57 -8.02 -7.91 0.54
CA PRO A 57 -8.55 -6.55 0.48
C PRO A 57 -7.73 -5.58 1.32
N ILE A 58 -7.50 -4.39 0.77
CA ILE A 58 -6.90 -3.28 1.50
C ILE A 58 -7.95 -2.68 2.43
N ARG A 59 -7.53 -2.45 3.66
CA ARG A 59 -8.34 -1.90 4.75
C ARG A 59 -7.70 -0.65 5.31
N TYR A 60 -8.51 0.12 6.03
CA TYR A 60 -8.03 1.20 6.86
C TYR A 60 -8.57 1.11 8.28
N SER A 61 -7.88 1.76 9.21
CA SER A 61 -8.33 1.96 10.58
C SER A 61 -7.93 3.36 11.04
N ARG A 62 -8.91 4.21 11.30
CA ARG A 62 -8.68 5.58 11.81
C ARG A 62 -8.36 5.57 13.28
N LEU A 63 -7.55 6.54 13.70
CA LEU A 63 -7.29 6.83 15.11
C LEU A 63 -8.38 7.78 15.64
N ILE A 64 -9.24 7.27 16.53
CA ILE A 64 -10.35 8.01 17.15
C ILE A 64 -10.16 7.95 18.67
N ASP A 65 -10.06 9.11 19.31
CA ASP A 65 -9.85 9.23 20.77
C ASP A 65 -8.66 8.40 21.29
N GLY A 66 -7.57 8.37 20.51
CA GLY A 66 -6.35 7.63 20.84
C GLY A 66 -6.44 6.11 20.64
N LYS A 67 -7.53 5.60 20.05
CA LYS A 67 -7.72 4.19 19.73
C LYS A 67 -8.03 4.00 18.25
N HIS A 68 -7.43 2.98 17.65
CA HIS A 68 -7.75 2.57 16.29
C HIS A 68 -9.16 1.95 16.25
N GLU A 69 -9.92 2.24 15.20
CA GLU A 69 -11.25 1.66 14.97
C GLU A 69 -11.16 0.28 14.29
N GLU A 70 -12.24 -0.50 14.32
CA GLU A 70 -12.30 -1.79 13.64
C GLU A 70 -11.91 -1.67 12.16
N PRO A 71 -11.05 -2.54 11.60
CA PRO A 71 -10.59 -2.45 10.23
C PRO A 71 -11.73 -2.45 9.19
N ILE A 72 -11.85 -1.36 8.43
CA ILE A 72 -12.85 -1.18 7.39
C ILE A 72 -12.22 -1.42 6.02
N ALA A 73 -12.81 -2.29 5.20
CA ALA A 73 -12.35 -2.48 3.82
C ALA A 73 -12.52 -1.18 3.01
N LEU A 74 -11.52 -0.85 2.20
CA LEU A 74 -11.62 0.22 1.22
C LEU A 74 -12.67 -0.11 0.16
N PRO A 75 -13.23 0.90 -0.52
CA PRO A 75 -14.32 0.67 -1.46
C PRO A 75 -13.82 -0.02 -2.73
N LYS A 76 -14.76 -0.45 -3.59
CA LYS A 76 -14.46 -1.27 -4.78
C LYS A 76 -13.51 -0.58 -5.78
N GLU A 77 -13.54 0.75 -5.80
CA GLU A 77 -12.69 1.60 -6.64
C GLU A 77 -11.19 1.31 -6.39
N ILE A 78 -10.86 0.87 -5.17
CA ILE A 78 -9.53 0.40 -4.78
C ILE A 78 -9.47 -1.13 -4.85
N ASN A 79 -10.41 -1.81 -4.16
CA ASN A 79 -10.44 -3.27 -4.01
C ASN A 79 -11.02 -3.98 -5.25
N THR A 80 -10.42 -3.71 -6.41
CA THR A 80 -10.69 -4.39 -7.69
C THR A 80 -9.47 -5.18 -8.13
N GLY A 81 -9.66 -6.45 -8.49
CA GLY A 81 -8.61 -7.39 -8.88
C GLY A 81 -8.33 -8.44 -7.80
N THR A 82 -7.16 -9.07 -7.90
CA THR A 82 -6.62 -10.02 -6.91
C THR A 82 -5.25 -9.56 -6.44
N PHE A 83 -4.73 -10.17 -5.37
CA PHE A 83 -3.42 -9.86 -4.80
C PHE A 83 -3.25 -8.38 -4.42
N LEU A 84 -4.32 -7.73 -3.95
CA LEU A 84 -4.29 -6.32 -3.52
C LEU A 84 -3.34 -6.15 -2.33
N SER A 85 -2.13 -5.63 -2.56
CA SER A 85 -1.07 -5.72 -1.55
C SER A 85 -0.23 -4.44 -1.47
N HIS A 86 0.57 -4.41 -0.41
CA HIS A 86 1.59 -3.41 -0.14
C HIS A 86 1.14 -1.94 -0.20
N PRO A 87 0.02 -1.55 0.45
CA PRO A 87 -0.45 -0.18 0.39
C PRO A 87 0.55 0.84 0.94
N PHE A 88 0.71 1.94 0.22
CA PHE A 88 1.38 3.15 0.67
C PHE A 88 0.37 4.32 0.62
N ILE A 89 -0.03 4.79 1.79
CA ILE A 89 -0.85 6.00 1.93
C ILE A 89 0.03 7.25 1.92
N ALA A 90 -0.34 8.26 1.12
CA ALA A 90 0.27 9.58 1.21
C ALA A 90 0.11 10.17 2.63
N PRO A 91 1.09 10.95 3.15
CA PRO A 91 0.98 11.53 4.48
C PRO A 91 -0.34 12.29 4.74
N ASP A 92 -0.81 13.03 3.74
CA ASP A 92 -2.06 13.80 3.77
C ASP A 92 -3.31 13.02 3.31
N GLU A 93 -3.17 11.72 3.06
CA GLU A 93 -4.20 10.83 2.52
C GLU A 93 -4.74 11.23 1.14
N SER A 94 -4.03 12.07 0.38
CA SER A 94 -4.49 12.53 -0.94
C SER A 94 -4.43 11.47 -2.03
N TYR A 95 -3.61 10.44 -1.86
CA TYR A 95 -3.55 9.28 -2.73
C TYR A 95 -3.10 8.02 -1.98
N LEU A 96 -3.43 6.86 -2.55
CA LEU A 96 -3.00 5.55 -2.11
C LEU A 96 -2.32 4.84 -3.29
N LEU A 97 -1.09 4.39 -3.09
CA LEU A 97 -0.40 3.46 -3.98
C LEU A 97 -0.61 2.03 -3.46
N TYR A 98 -0.74 1.07 -4.36
CA TYR A 98 -0.83 -0.35 -4.04
C TYR A 98 -0.51 -1.19 -5.27
N ASP A 99 -0.22 -2.46 -5.09
CA ASP A 99 -0.11 -3.41 -6.20
C ASP A 99 -1.30 -4.36 -6.25
N ALA A 100 -1.64 -4.78 -7.46
CA ALA A 100 -2.73 -5.71 -7.73
C ALA A 100 -2.53 -6.42 -9.07
N GLN A 101 -3.18 -7.56 -9.23
CA GLN A 101 -3.38 -8.21 -10.50
C GLN A 101 -4.78 -7.88 -11.03
N ARG A 102 -4.85 -7.38 -12.27
CA ARG A 102 -6.11 -7.08 -12.98
C ARG A 102 -6.04 -7.55 -14.42
N GLU A 103 -7.18 -7.86 -15.02
CA GLU A 103 -7.28 -8.31 -16.41
C GLU A 103 -6.76 -7.27 -17.42
N ASP A 104 -6.81 -5.99 -17.08
CA ASP A 104 -6.33 -4.86 -17.87
C ASP A 104 -4.89 -4.42 -17.53
N GLY A 105 -4.17 -5.21 -16.71
CA GLY A 105 -2.77 -4.96 -16.35
C GLY A 105 -1.77 -5.35 -17.44
N PHE A 106 -0.51 -4.97 -17.23
CA PHE A 106 0.62 -5.27 -18.11
C PHE A 106 1.27 -6.63 -17.81
N GLY A 107 1.35 -7.02 -16.54
CA GLY A 107 2.05 -8.23 -16.10
C GLY A 107 1.37 -8.97 -14.94
N ASP A 108 2.17 -9.69 -14.17
CA ASP A 108 1.68 -10.53 -13.06
C ASP A 108 1.13 -9.70 -11.90
N SER A 109 1.77 -8.56 -11.61
CA SER A 109 1.36 -7.59 -10.61
C SER A 109 1.78 -6.22 -11.09
N ASP A 110 0.84 -5.29 -11.07
CA ASP A 110 1.06 -3.91 -11.49
C ASP A 110 0.85 -2.97 -10.31
N ILE A 111 1.53 -1.83 -10.33
CA ILE A 111 1.34 -0.76 -9.37
C ILE A 111 0.21 0.16 -9.85
N TYR A 112 -0.75 0.40 -8.96
CA TYR A 112 -1.89 1.29 -9.13
C TYR A 112 -1.81 2.48 -8.16
N ILE A 113 -2.46 3.57 -8.55
CA ILE A 113 -2.69 4.73 -7.71
C ILE A 113 -4.17 5.10 -7.70
N SER A 114 -4.75 5.30 -6.51
CA SER A 114 -6.08 5.90 -6.35
C SER A 114 -5.93 7.28 -5.71
N PHE A 115 -6.66 8.26 -6.24
CA PHE A 115 -6.69 9.63 -5.71
C PHE A 115 -7.94 9.85 -4.87
N LYS A 116 -7.78 10.50 -3.73
CA LYS A 116 -8.91 10.88 -2.87
C LYS A 116 -9.52 12.17 -3.39
N HIS A 117 -10.82 12.15 -3.64
CA HIS A 117 -11.61 13.29 -4.09
C HIS A 117 -11.88 14.27 -2.94
N LYS A 118 -12.30 15.50 -3.29
CA LYS A 118 -12.59 16.57 -2.31
C LYS A 118 -13.76 16.24 -1.37
N ASP A 119 -14.66 15.36 -1.78
CA ASP A 119 -15.78 14.86 -0.96
C ASP A 119 -15.35 13.74 0.00
N GLY A 120 -14.07 13.33 -0.03
CA GLY A 120 -13.50 12.28 0.81
C GLY A 120 -13.59 10.87 0.20
N ASN A 121 -14.25 10.71 -0.95
CA ASN A 121 -14.36 9.42 -1.63
C ASN A 121 -13.07 9.09 -2.39
N TRP A 122 -12.81 7.79 -2.56
CA TRP A 122 -11.70 7.32 -3.38
C TRP A 122 -12.12 7.24 -4.85
N GLY A 123 -11.25 7.67 -5.76
CA GLY A 123 -11.40 7.45 -7.19
C GLY A 123 -10.98 6.03 -7.59
N GLU A 124 -11.34 5.63 -8.81
CA GLU A 124 -10.90 4.36 -9.40
C GLU A 124 -9.37 4.25 -9.40
N GLY A 125 -8.86 3.06 -9.10
CA GLY A 125 -7.43 2.76 -9.17
C GLY A 125 -6.90 2.86 -10.59
N ILE A 126 -5.95 3.76 -10.82
CA ILE A 126 -5.32 4.03 -12.11
C ILE A 126 -3.98 3.29 -12.18
N ASN A 127 -3.78 2.48 -13.22
CA ASN A 127 -2.51 1.82 -13.48
C ASN A 127 -1.40 2.87 -13.73
N LEU A 128 -0.21 2.70 -13.15
CA LEU A 128 0.90 3.66 -13.32
C LEU A 128 1.52 3.69 -14.73
N GLY A 129 1.04 2.84 -15.64
CA GLY A 129 1.41 2.85 -17.06
C GLY A 129 2.75 2.20 -17.35
N ASP A 130 3.08 2.13 -18.64
CA ASP A 130 4.22 1.39 -19.21
C ASP A 130 5.61 1.90 -18.82
N LYS A 131 5.69 3.07 -18.17
CA LYS A 131 6.93 3.61 -17.60
C LYS A 131 7.30 2.94 -16.28
N ILE A 132 6.31 2.39 -15.57
CA ILE A 132 6.46 1.79 -14.24
C ILE A 132 6.10 0.31 -14.27
N ASN A 133 4.98 -0.03 -14.91
CA ASN A 133 4.54 -1.41 -15.00
C ASN A 133 5.04 -2.02 -16.32
N THR A 134 5.44 -3.27 -16.27
CA THR A 134 5.89 -4.04 -17.43
C THR A 134 5.18 -5.38 -17.47
N ASN A 135 5.63 -6.31 -18.30
CA ASN A 135 5.14 -7.68 -18.26
C ASN A 135 5.68 -8.48 -17.05
N ALA A 136 6.58 -7.88 -16.26
CA ALA A 136 7.11 -8.49 -15.05
C ALA A 136 6.18 -8.28 -13.86
N TRP A 137 6.63 -8.73 -12.69
CA TRP A 137 6.00 -8.41 -11.41
C TRP A 137 6.57 -7.08 -10.88
N GLU A 138 5.72 -6.09 -10.66
CA GLU A 138 6.03 -4.86 -9.93
C GLU A 138 5.16 -4.70 -8.68
N ALA A 139 5.79 -4.24 -7.59
CA ALA A 139 5.11 -4.11 -6.30
C ALA A 139 5.82 -3.18 -5.31
N SER A 140 5.23 -3.07 -4.12
CA SER A 140 5.82 -2.44 -2.93
C SER A 140 6.19 -0.97 -3.13
N ALA A 141 5.44 -0.27 -3.99
CA ALA A 141 5.65 1.14 -4.26
C ALA A 141 5.63 1.99 -2.99
N SER A 142 6.49 3.01 -2.92
CA SER A 142 6.51 3.98 -1.82
C SER A 142 7.17 5.29 -2.23
N ILE A 143 6.85 6.37 -1.53
CA ILE A 143 7.37 7.71 -1.81
C ILE A 143 8.31 8.14 -0.68
N THR A 144 9.41 8.80 -1.04
CA THR A 144 10.34 9.35 -0.04
C THR A 144 9.67 10.41 0.84
N PRO A 145 10.11 10.61 2.09
CA PRO A 145 9.53 11.62 2.98
C PRO A 145 9.57 13.06 2.43
N ASP A 146 10.54 13.35 1.55
CA ASP A 146 10.65 14.65 0.87
C ASP A 146 9.85 14.75 -0.44
N GLY A 147 9.10 13.69 -0.79
CA GLY A 147 8.20 13.64 -1.93
C GLY A 147 8.88 13.58 -3.30
N LYS A 148 10.20 13.37 -3.37
CA LYS A 148 10.96 13.47 -4.63
C LYS A 148 11.03 12.18 -5.43
N TYR A 149 11.05 11.03 -4.77
CA TYR A 149 11.28 9.77 -5.45
C TYR A 149 10.19 8.75 -5.12
N LEU A 150 9.75 8.03 -6.15
CA LEU A 150 8.95 6.82 -6.04
C LEU A 150 9.90 5.64 -6.18
N PHE A 151 9.95 4.79 -5.15
CA PHE A 151 10.67 3.52 -5.13
C PHE A 151 9.69 2.37 -5.33
N PHE A 152 10.10 1.33 -6.06
CA PHE A 152 9.31 0.12 -6.26
C PHE A 152 10.22 -1.09 -6.53
N SER A 153 9.69 -2.29 -6.34
CA SER A 153 10.39 -3.54 -6.64
C SER A 153 9.95 -4.06 -8.00
N ARG A 154 10.87 -4.68 -8.74
CA ARG A 154 10.57 -5.38 -10.00
C ARG A 154 11.31 -6.71 -10.09
N ASN A 155 10.62 -7.76 -10.56
CA ASN A 155 11.30 -8.99 -10.97
C ASN A 155 12.06 -8.75 -12.29
N VAL A 156 13.37 -8.94 -12.27
CA VAL A 156 14.27 -8.84 -13.43
C VAL A 156 14.91 -10.19 -13.78
N GLY A 157 14.50 -11.26 -13.10
CA GLY A 157 14.89 -12.64 -13.38
C GLY A 157 14.06 -13.28 -14.50
N SER A 158 14.42 -14.51 -14.87
CA SER A 158 13.68 -15.33 -15.84
C SER A 158 12.53 -16.09 -15.22
N ASP A 159 12.66 -16.46 -13.94
CA ASP A 159 11.64 -17.15 -13.16
C ASP A 159 11.01 -16.24 -12.08
N ASP A 160 9.86 -16.64 -11.56
CA ASP A 160 9.11 -15.92 -10.53
C ASP A 160 9.97 -15.62 -9.31
N PHE A 161 10.17 -14.33 -9.04
CA PHE A 161 10.93 -13.82 -7.90
C PHE A 161 12.39 -14.29 -7.84
N GLU A 162 12.96 -14.79 -8.94
CA GLU A 162 14.36 -15.24 -9.01
C GLU A 162 15.33 -14.10 -8.69
N ASN A 163 15.06 -12.90 -9.25
CA ASN A 163 15.85 -11.71 -9.03
C ASN A 163 14.95 -10.48 -8.93
N VAL A 164 14.70 -10.02 -7.72
CA VAL A 164 13.92 -8.81 -7.46
C VAL A 164 14.86 -7.66 -7.09
N ASP A 165 14.84 -6.60 -7.88
CA ASP A 165 15.64 -5.39 -7.64
C ASP A 165 14.75 -4.18 -7.33
N ILE A 166 15.33 -3.16 -6.71
CA ILE A 166 14.65 -1.93 -6.33
C ILE A 166 14.96 -0.84 -7.35
N PHE A 167 13.90 -0.34 -7.97
CA PHE A 167 13.93 0.76 -8.93
C PHE A 167 13.44 2.05 -8.27
N TRP A 168 13.79 3.17 -8.89
CA TRP A 168 13.25 4.47 -8.50
C TRP A 168 13.06 5.40 -9.70
N VAL A 169 12.11 6.31 -9.58
CA VAL A 169 11.82 7.38 -10.54
C VAL A 169 11.53 8.69 -9.82
N ASP A 170 11.49 9.79 -10.56
CA ASP A 170 10.95 11.06 -10.05
C ASP A 170 9.45 10.91 -9.74
N ALA A 171 9.05 11.28 -8.52
CA ALA A 171 7.67 11.16 -8.05
C ALA A 171 6.68 12.05 -8.81
N GLN A 172 7.15 13.03 -9.60
CA GLN A 172 6.31 13.84 -10.50
C GLN A 172 5.54 13.00 -11.53
N ILE A 173 5.92 11.74 -11.75
CA ILE A 173 5.12 10.82 -12.57
C ILE A 173 3.67 10.71 -12.06
N ILE A 174 3.44 10.79 -10.75
CA ILE A 174 2.10 10.80 -10.14
C ILE A 174 1.26 11.96 -10.66
N GLU A 175 1.86 13.15 -10.79
CA GLU A 175 1.16 14.34 -11.29
C GLU A 175 0.81 14.24 -12.77
N SER A 176 1.55 13.43 -13.54
CA SER A 176 1.22 13.16 -14.94
C SER A 176 -0.01 12.26 -15.11
N ILE A 177 -0.35 11.48 -14.07
CA ILE A 177 -1.46 10.52 -14.06
C ILE A 177 -2.68 11.10 -13.33
N ARG A 178 -2.47 12.09 -12.45
CA ARG A 178 -3.54 12.72 -11.68
C ARG A 178 -4.64 13.26 -12.62
N PRO A 179 -5.90 12.85 -12.43
CA PRO A 179 -7.01 13.37 -13.22
C PRO A 179 -7.08 14.90 -13.14
N LYS A 180 -7.19 15.55 -14.31
CA LYS A 180 -7.41 17.00 -14.39
C LYS A 180 -8.89 17.26 -14.12
N ASN A 181 -9.18 17.91 -13.00
CA ASN A 181 -10.51 18.45 -12.70
C ASN A 181 -10.78 19.72 -13.50
#